data_AF-A0A536RE25-F1
#
_entry.id   AF-A0A536RE25-F1
#
_cell.length_a   1.000
_cell.length_b   1.000
_cell.length_c   1.000
_cell.angle_alpha   90.00
_cell.angle_beta   90.00
_cell.angle_gamma   90.00
#
_symmetry.space_group_name_H-M   'P 1'
#
loop_
_entity.id
_entity.type
_entity.pdbx_description
1 polymer ?
#
loop_
_entity_poly.entity_id
_entity_poly.type
_entity_poly.pdbx_seq_one_letter_code
_entity_poly.pdbx_strand_id
1 'polypeptide(L)'
;MQTVEPAVATTRHPLDPLTSEEVQTASTTLKKERGLDGGHRFVYVMLNEPAKKDVLAWKPGNGTEVDRQAFIVVRDRTRRKTFEAVVSLTQEKVVSWEEIKGVQPSIMLEEFMTVDEVVRKDPRWQAALRRRGVSNFEMAITDAWSCGYYSEIDGAEKGRFCRPLTWIRPGPGEHVYARPIEGLIVKFDLDKMEVVEVEDHGVVPVPAKKANYTADRISDPENVPYFPEGVRKDLKPLEITQPEGTSFKVIGNHVSWQKWSFRIGFNARESMILYTVSYNDRGEERPILYRASLAEMFIPYGDPAPNHYRKNVFDMGEYGVGMMSNSLELGCDCLGEIHYFDG
;
A
#
# COMPACT_ATOMS: atom_id res chain seq x y z
N MET A 1 0.74 -8.25 -32.25
CA MET A 1 0.57 -8.71 -30.87
C MET A 1 -0.56 -9.71 -30.85
N GLN A 2 -0.24 -11.01 -30.84
CA GLN A 2 -1.24 -12.02 -30.51
C GLN A 2 -1.34 -12.03 -28.99
N THR A 3 -2.44 -11.51 -28.47
CA THR A 3 -2.87 -11.79 -27.10
C THR A 3 -3.04 -13.30 -27.01
N VAL A 4 -2.07 -13.98 -26.41
CA VAL A 4 -2.24 -15.36 -26.00
C VAL A 4 -3.22 -15.31 -24.84
N GLU A 5 -4.49 -15.64 -25.10
CA GLU A 5 -5.45 -15.87 -24.03
C GLU A 5 -4.84 -16.92 -23.07
N PRO A 6 -4.75 -16.64 -21.77
CA PRO A 6 -4.25 -17.62 -20.83
C PRO A 6 -5.21 -18.82 -20.88
N ALA A 7 -4.67 -20.02 -21.07
CA ALA A 7 -5.44 -21.24 -20.95
C ALA A 7 -6.14 -21.23 -19.59
N VAL A 8 -7.48 -21.25 -19.60
CA VAL A 8 -8.28 -21.26 -18.37
C VAL A 8 -7.92 -22.52 -17.59
N ALA A 9 -7.17 -22.34 -16.49
CA ALA A 9 -7.01 -23.40 -15.51
C ALA A 9 -8.41 -23.72 -14.97
N THR A 10 -8.95 -24.89 -15.31
CA THR A 10 -10.31 -25.31 -14.93
C THR A 10 -10.44 -25.56 -13.43
N THR A 11 -9.35 -25.47 -12.65
CA THR A 11 -9.36 -25.61 -11.19
C THR A 11 -8.38 -24.61 -10.57
N ARG A 12 -8.91 -23.65 -9.81
CA ARG A 12 -8.14 -22.62 -9.09
C ARG A 12 -7.38 -23.26 -7.93
N HIS A 13 -6.13 -22.87 -7.72
CA HIS A 13 -5.34 -23.36 -6.60
C HIS A 13 -5.80 -22.67 -5.29
N PRO A 14 -5.78 -23.35 -4.12
CA PRO A 14 -6.26 -22.77 -2.87
C PRO A 14 -5.54 -21.48 -2.43
N LEU A 15 -4.28 -21.30 -2.84
CA LEU A 15 -3.45 -20.12 -2.59
C LEU A 15 -3.48 -19.03 -3.67
N ASP A 16 -4.30 -19.20 -4.72
CA ASP A 16 -4.46 -18.12 -5.71
C ASP A 16 -5.17 -16.92 -5.06
N PRO A 17 -4.73 -15.67 -5.36
CA PRO A 17 -5.37 -14.45 -4.86
C PRO A 17 -6.89 -14.44 -5.06
N LEU A 18 -7.58 -13.64 -4.25
CA LEU A 18 -9.01 -13.42 -4.42
C LEU A 18 -9.26 -12.74 -5.77
N THR A 19 -10.29 -13.17 -6.50
CA THR A 19 -10.78 -12.40 -7.66
C THR A 19 -11.60 -11.20 -7.24
N SER A 20 -11.86 -10.31 -8.19
CA SER A 20 -12.78 -9.18 -7.99
C SER A 20 -14.18 -9.64 -7.56
N GLU A 21 -14.67 -10.74 -8.12
CA GLU A 21 -15.96 -11.35 -7.78
C GLU A 21 -15.93 -11.93 -6.37
N GLU A 22 -14.84 -12.59 -5.97
CA GLU A 22 -14.69 -13.13 -4.62
C GLU A 22 -14.62 -12.01 -3.58
N VAL A 23 -13.90 -10.92 -3.86
CA VAL A 23 -13.88 -9.72 -3.00
C VAL A 23 -15.29 -9.12 -2.87
N GLN A 24 -16.04 -9.04 -3.98
CA GLN A 24 -17.42 -8.54 -3.96
C GLN A 24 -18.36 -9.45 -3.17
N THR A 25 -18.26 -10.77 -3.37
CA THR A 25 -19.05 -11.78 -2.64
C THR A 25 -18.76 -11.73 -1.15
N ALA A 26 -17.48 -11.71 -0.75
CA ALA A 26 -17.10 -11.63 0.66
C ALA A 26 -17.64 -10.36 1.32
N SER A 27 -17.46 -9.22 0.64
CA SER A 27 -17.89 -7.92 1.15
C SER A 27 -19.40 -7.82 1.27
N THR A 28 -20.14 -8.32 0.28
CA THR A 28 -21.62 -8.28 0.28
C THR A 28 -22.20 -9.20 1.34
N THR A 29 -21.65 -10.41 1.48
CA THR A 29 -22.03 -11.38 2.51
C THR A 29 -21.84 -10.79 3.89
N LEU A 30 -20.66 -10.20 4.16
CA LEU A 30 -20.37 -9.60 5.45
C LEU A 30 -21.29 -8.42 5.76
N LYS A 31 -21.52 -7.52 4.77
CA LYS A 31 -22.44 -6.38 4.91
C LYS A 31 -23.84 -6.85 5.29
N LYS A 32 -24.36 -7.87 4.61
CA LYS A 32 -25.70 -8.41 4.83
C LYS A 32 -25.85 -9.07 6.21
N GLU A 33 -24.95 -9.97 6.58
CA GLU A 33 -25.07 -10.75 7.82
C GLU A 33 -24.73 -9.98 9.10
N ARG A 34 -23.94 -8.91 8.99
CA ARG A 34 -23.55 -8.07 10.13
C ARG A 34 -24.21 -6.70 10.14
N GLY A 35 -25.05 -6.39 9.15
CA GLY A 35 -25.75 -5.12 9.04
C GLY A 35 -24.79 -3.93 8.92
N LEU A 36 -23.71 -4.08 8.15
CA LEU A 36 -22.73 -3.02 7.97
C LEU A 36 -23.29 -1.94 7.03
N ASP A 37 -23.08 -0.68 7.40
CA ASP A 37 -23.60 0.51 6.71
C ASP A 37 -22.48 1.49 6.32
N GLY A 38 -22.85 2.72 5.96
CA GLY A 38 -21.90 3.78 5.57
C GLY A 38 -20.93 4.24 6.67
N GLY A 39 -21.12 3.84 7.93
CA GLY A 39 -20.18 4.08 9.03
C GLY A 39 -19.00 3.08 9.07
N HIS A 40 -19.06 2.02 8.26
CA HIS A 40 -18.07 0.96 8.22
C HIS A 40 -17.11 1.15 7.04
N ARG A 41 -15.84 0.78 7.23
CA ARG A 41 -14.80 0.77 6.20
C ARG A 41 -14.10 -0.57 6.18
N PHE A 42 -13.88 -1.09 4.98
CA PHE A 42 -13.12 -2.31 4.74
C PHE A 42 -11.67 -1.90 4.55
N VAL A 43 -10.84 -2.13 5.56
CA VAL A 43 -9.43 -1.74 5.54
C VAL A 43 -8.64 -2.74 4.68
N TYR A 44 -8.92 -4.03 4.86
CA TYR A 44 -8.37 -5.11 4.05
C TYR A 44 -9.46 -6.13 3.69
N VAL A 45 -9.38 -6.67 2.48
CA VAL A 45 -10.07 -7.88 2.05
C VAL A 45 -9.03 -8.74 1.36
N MET A 46 -8.63 -9.84 2.00
CA MET A 46 -7.51 -10.67 1.54
C MET A 46 -7.91 -12.14 1.61
N LEU A 47 -7.22 -13.00 0.86
CA LEU A 47 -7.38 -14.45 1.01
C LEU A 47 -7.07 -14.82 2.46
N ASN A 48 -7.99 -15.53 3.12
CA ASN A 48 -7.69 -16.23 4.35
C ASN A 48 -6.95 -17.52 3.96
N GLU A 49 -5.62 -17.51 4.07
CA GLU A 49 -4.77 -18.62 3.64
C GLU A 49 -5.27 -19.94 4.27
N PRO A 50 -5.58 -20.97 3.47
CA PRO A 50 -6.01 -22.25 4.01
C PRO A 50 -4.92 -22.91 4.84
N ALA A 51 -5.32 -23.82 5.74
CA ALA A 51 -4.35 -24.53 6.56
C ALA A 51 -3.35 -25.30 5.68
N LYS A 52 -2.06 -25.21 6.03
CA LYS A 52 -0.95 -25.80 5.26
C LYS A 52 -1.18 -27.27 4.88
N LYS A 53 -1.73 -28.06 5.79
CA LYS A 53 -2.02 -29.48 5.55
C LYS A 53 -3.01 -29.69 4.41
N ASP A 54 -4.01 -28.82 4.27
CA ASP A 54 -5.08 -28.93 3.28
C ASP A 54 -4.54 -28.50 1.91
N VAL A 55 -3.69 -27.46 1.88
CA VAL A 55 -2.98 -27.05 0.66
C VAL A 55 -2.05 -28.16 0.15
N LEU A 56 -1.26 -28.79 1.02
CA LEU A 56 -0.34 -29.86 0.63
C LEU A 56 -1.06 -31.15 0.20
N ALA A 57 -2.27 -31.39 0.70
CA ALA A 57 -3.12 -32.51 0.30
C ALA A 57 -3.89 -32.23 -1.02
N TRP A 58 -4.14 -30.95 -1.33
CA TRP A 58 -4.88 -30.55 -2.52
C TRP A 58 -4.12 -30.89 -3.81
N LYS A 59 -4.83 -31.44 -4.79
CA LYS A 59 -4.34 -31.64 -6.15
C LYS A 59 -5.47 -31.36 -7.15
N PRO A 60 -5.17 -30.83 -8.34
CA PRO A 60 -6.19 -30.67 -9.37
C PRO A 60 -6.91 -31.99 -9.64
N GLY A 61 -8.25 -31.99 -9.57
CA GLY A 61 -9.08 -33.16 -9.86
C GLY A 61 -9.08 -34.30 -8.83
N ASN A 62 -8.42 -34.16 -7.67
CA ASN A 62 -8.41 -35.22 -6.65
C ASN A 62 -9.62 -35.23 -5.71
N GLY A 63 -10.59 -34.33 -5.91
CA GLY A 63 -11.79 -34.20 -5.09
C GLY A 63 -11.56 -33.61 -3.69
N THR A 64 -10.34 -33.13 -3.37
CA THR A 64 -10.10 -32.41 -2.11
C THR A 64 -10.66 -31.00 -2.24
N GLU A 65 -11.78 -30.74 -1.56
CA GLU A 65 -12.35 -29.40 -1.46
C GLU A 65 -11.69 -28.63 -0.32
N VAL A 66 -11.19 -27.44 -0.64
CA VAL A 66 -10.69 -26.48 0.34
C VAL A 66 -11.65 -25.31 0.35
N ASP A 67 -12.26 -25.04 1.49
CA ASP A 67 -13.14 -23.87 1.67
C ASP A 67 -12.32 -22.60 1.40
N ARG A 68 -12.64 -21.89 0.31
CA ARG A 68 -11.99 -20.61 0.01
C ARG A 68 -12.63 -19.57 0.92
N GLN A 69 -11.79 -18.85 1.63
CA GLN A 69 -12.21 -17.88 2.63
C GLN A 69 -11.53 -16.54 2.41
N ALA A 70 -12.21 -15.46 2.77
CA ALA A 70 -11.65 -14.11 2.80
C ALA A 70 -11.50 -13.66 4.26
N PHE A 71 -10.31 -13.14 4.60
CA PHE A 71 -10.04 -12.44 5.84
C PHE A 71 -10.26 -10.95 5.62
N ILE A 72 -11.05 -10.32 6.49
CA ILE A 72 -11.49 -8.93 6.33
C ILE A 72 -11.25 -8.15 7.63
N VAL A 73 -10.60 -7.00 7.51
CA VAL A 73 -10.47 -6.02 8.60
C VAL A 73 -11.47 -4.90 8.37
N VAL A 74 -12.32 -4.63 9.34
CA VAL A 74 -13.36 -3.59 9.27
C VAL A 74 -13.16 -2.55 10.37
N ARG A 75 -13.19 -1.26 9.99
CA ARG A 75 -13.28 -0.13 10.92
C ARG A 75 -14.73 0.38 10.99
N ASP A 76 -15.34 0.33 12.18
CA ASP A 76 -16.57 1.05 12.49
C ASP A 76 -16.19 2.42 13.08
N ARG A 77 -16.32 3.47 12.27
CA ARG A 77 -15.94 4.84 12.66
C ARG A 77 -16.90 5.42 13.70
N THR A 78 -18.18 5.03 13.66
CA THR A 78 -19.21 5.53 14.58
C THR A 78 -18.96 5.03 16.00
N ARG A 79 -18.66 3.75 16.16
CA ARG A 79 -18.38 3.14 17.47
C ARG A 79 -16.90 3.16 17.83
N ARG A 80 -16.03 3.58 16.91
CA ARG A 80 -14.57 3.56 17.03
C ARG A 80 -14.01 2.17 17.30
N LYS A 81 -14.55 1.17 16.62
CA LYS A 81 -14.20 -0.25 16.81
C LYS A 81 -13.57 -0.85 15.58
N THR A 82 -12.69 -1.81 15.82
CA THR A 82 -12.03 -2.58 14.76
C THR A 82 -12.49 -4.02 14.88
N PHE A 83 -12.84 -4.62 13.76
CA PHE A 83 -13.30 -6.01 13.68
C PHE A 83 -12.48 -6.80 12.70
N GLU A 84 -12.25 -8.06 13.03
CA GLU A 84 -11.73 -9.06 12.10
C GLU A 84 -12.86 -10.05 11.76
N ALA A 85 -12.96 -10.39 10.48
CA ALA A 85 -13.96 -11.30 9.97
C ALA A 85 -13.32 -12.35 9.06
N VAL A 86 -13.87 -13.56 9.09
CA VAL A 86 -13.63 -14.57 8.07
C VAL A 86 -14.95 -14.88 7.39
N VAL A 87 -14.97 -14.80 6.06
CA VAL A 87 -16.13 -15.13 5.23
C VAL A 87 -15.78 -16.33 4.36
N SER A 88 -16.60 -17.38 4.41
CA SER A 88 -16.51 -18.49 3.45
C SER A 88 -17.15 -18.07 2.14
N LEU A 89 -16.36 -18.15 1.07
CA LEU A 89 -16.79 -17.90 -0.31
C LEU A 89 -17.52 -19.11 -0.87
N THR A 90 -17.14 -20.32 -0.45
CA THR A 90 -17.80 -21.56 -0.87
C THR A 90 -19.21 -21.67 -0.29
N GLN A 91 -19.41 -21.26 0.96
CA GLN A 91 -20.68 -21.37 1.66
C GLN A 91 -21.44 -20.04 1.71
N GLU A 92 -20.86 -18.96 1.16
CA GLU A 92 -21.38 -17.59 1.20
C GLU A 92 -21.90 -17.18 2.59
N LYS A 93 -21.07 -17.38 3.62
CA LYS A 93 -21.44 -17.13 5.01
C LYS A 93 -20.32 -16.55 5.86
N VAL A 94 -20.67 -15.79 6.90
CA VAL A 94 -19.68 -15.32 7.88
C VAL A 94 -19.30 -16.47 8.81
N VAL A 95 -18.02 -16.85 8.78
CA VAL A 95 -17.41 -17.89 9.62
C VAL A 95 -17.04 -17.34 10.99
N SER A 96 -16.46 -16.14 11.04
CA SER A 96 -16.12 -15.45 12.29
C SER A 96 -16.31 -13.94 12.16
N TRP A 97 -16.57 -13.30 13.30
CA TRP A 97 -16.68 -11.85 13.43
C TRP A 97 -16.31 -11.47 14.86
N GLU A 98 -15.17 -10.83 15.04
CA GLU A 98 -14.59 -10.53 16.35
C GLU A 98 -14.21 -9.05 16.46
N GLU A 99 -14.56 -8.41 17.56
CA GLU A 99 -14.04 -7.08 17.90
C GLU A 99 -12.62 -7.22 18.44
N ILE A 100 -11.65 -6.62 17.76
CA ILE A 100 -10.28 -6.55 18.26
C ILE A 100 -10.13 -5.26 19.06
N LYS A 101 -9.99 -5.41 20.37
CA LYS A 101 -9.93 -4.27 21.31
C LYS A 101 -8.52 -3.69 21.37
N GLY A 102 -8.45 -2.37 21.54
CA GLY A 102 -7.17 -1.68 21.77
C GLY A 102 -6.26 -1.56 20.54
N VAL A 103 -6.78 -1.82 19.33
CA VAL A 103 -6.01 -1.74 18.08
C VAL A 103 -6.57 -0.67 17.14
N GLN A 104 -5.68 -0.16 16.29
CA GLN A 104 -6.04 0.74 15.19
C GLN A 104 -5.59 0.10 13.87
N PRO A 105 -6.46 0.06 12.85
CA PRO A 105 -6.09 -0.50 11.56
C PRO A 105 -5.39 0.56 10.69
N SER A 106 -4.70 0.08 9.65
CA SER A 106 -3.93 0.86 8.67
C SER A 106 -4.69 2.06 8.12
N ILE A 107 -3.98 3.14 7.83
CA ILE A 107 -4.54 4.34 7.20
C ILE A 107 -4.94 3.98 5.76
N MET A 108 -6.16 4.31 5.36
CA MET A 108 -6.71 4.00 4.04
C MET A 108 -6.46 5.14 3.05
N LEU A 109 -6.39 4.82 1.75
CA LEU A 109 -6.13 5.82 0.70
C LEU A 109 -7.15 6.98 0.69
N GLU A 110 -8.44 6.71 0.96
CA GLU A 110 -9.45 7.77 1.06
C GLU A 110 -9.19 8.73 2.26
N GLU A 111 -8.55 8.23 3.31
CA GLU A 111 -8.21 9.01 4.50
C GLU A 111 -7.07 9.98 4.20
N PHE A 112 -6.07 9.57 3.42
CA PHE A 112 -5.01 10.47 2.94
C PHE A 112 -5.56 11.68 2.20
N MET A 113 -6.47 11.44 1.25
CA MET A 113 -7.06 12.51 0.44
C MET A 113 -7.90 13.47 1.31
N THR A 114 -8.67 12.92 2.25
CA THR A 114 -9.53 13.71 3.14
C THR A 114 -8.71 14.54 4.11
N VAL A 115 -7.61 13.98 4.65
CA VAL A 115 -6.68 14.69 5.53
C VAL A 115 -6.13 15.94 4.84
N ASP A 116 -5.62 15.82 3.62
CA ASP A 116 -5.13 16.97 2.85
C ASP A 116 -6.18 18.07 2.70
N GLU A 117 -7.38 17.69 2.27
CA GLU A 117 -8.46 18.64 2.04
C GLU A 117 -8.86 19.39 3.32
N VAL A 118 -9.03 18.66 4.43
CA VAL A 118 -9.51 19.23 5.70
C VAL A 118 -8.43 20.08 6.36
N VAL A 119 -7.17 19.65 6.37
CA VAL A 119 -6.07 20.41 6.97
C VAL A 119 -5.87 21.75 6.25
N ARG A 120 -5.93 21.77 4.90
CA ARG A 120 -5.81 23.02 4.12
C ARG A 120 -6.91 24.04 4.42
N LYS A 121 -8.08 23.58 4.85
CA LYS A 121 -9.23 24.42 5.23
C LYS A 121 -9.17 24.90 6.68
N ASP A 122 -8.31 24.35 7.53
CA ASP A 122 -8.26 24.70 8.95
C ASP A 122 -7.68 26.12 9.16
N PRO A 123 -8.39 27.04 9.82
CA PRO A 123 -7.94 28.43 9.96
C PRO A 123 -6.68 28.58 10.83
N ARG A 124 -6.43 27.67 11.77
CA ARG A 124 -5.23 27.68 12.64
C ARG A 124 -4.00 27.29 11.83
N TRP A 125 -4.12 26.27 10.99
CA TRP A 125 -3.08 25.87 10.04
C TRP A 125 -2.80 26.98 9.01
N GLN A 126 -3.85 27.59 8.44
CA GLN A 126 -3.70 28.71 7.50
C GLN A 126 -3.01 29.91 8.15
N ALA A 127 -3.32 30.23 9.40
CA ALA A 127 -2.64 31.29 10.15
C ALA A 127 -1.15 30.97 10.35
N ALA A 128 -0.79 29.72 10.63
CA ALA A 128 0.59 29.28 10.75
C ALA A 128 1.36 29.38 9.44
N LEU A 129 0.72 29.08 8.31
CA LEU A 129 1.31 29.27 6.98
C LEU A 129 1.50 30.73 6.62
N ARG A 130 0.54 31.62 6.93
CA ARG A 130 0.70 33.06 6.71
C ARG A 130 1.90 33.64 7.46
N ARG A 131 2.16 33.18 8.69
CA ARG A 131 3.37 33.55 9.45
C ARG A 131 4.67 33.15 8.75
N ARG A 132 4.63 32.12 7.91
CA ARG A 132 5.76 31.61 7.09
C ARG A 132 5.79 32.23 5.68
N GLY A 133 4.98 33.27 5.42
CA GLY A 133 4.91 33.94 4.13
C GLY A 133 4.13 33.17 3.05
N VAL A 134 3.36 32.16 3.43
CA VAL A 134 2.55 31.35 2.50
C VAL A 134 1.09 31.79 2.57
N SER A 135 0.57 32.28 1.44
CA SER A 135 -0.83 32.73 1.32
C SER A 135 -1.66 31.91 0.32
N ASN A 136 -1.00 31.23 -0.63
CA ASN A 136 -1.65 30.33 -1.57
C ASN A 136 -1.61 28.89 -1.04
N PHE A 137 -2.68 28.48 -0.36
CA PHE A 137 -2.78 27.16 0.26
C PHE A 137 -3.05 26.02 -0.74
N GLU A 138 -3.48 26.32 -1.98
CA GLU A 138 -3.66 25.30 -3.02
C GLU A 138 -2.32 24.69 -3.47
N MET A 139 -1.20 25.37 -3.18
CA MET A 139 0.13 24.81 -3.43
C MET A 139 0.58 23.84 -2.33
N ALA A 140 -0.14 23.77 -1.21
CA ALA A 140 0.20 22.83 -0.15
C ALA A 140 -0.13 21.39 -0.53
N ILE A 141 0.62 20.47 0.04
CA ILE A 141 0.21 19.07 0.23
C ILE A 141 0.39 18.78 1.71
N THR A 142 -0.53 17.99 2.27
CA THR A 142 -0.29 17.36 3.56
C THR A 142 -0.40 15.86 3.46
N ASP A 143 0.68 15.15 3.84
CA ASP A 143 0.67 13.69 3.86
C ASP A 143 0.26 13.21 5.24
N ALA A 144 -0.66 12.26 5.31
CA ALA A 144 -1.06 11.64 6.57
C ALA A 144 0.03 10.69 7.07
N TRP A 145 0.75 11.09 8.11
CA TRP A 145 1.73 10.23 8.77
C TRP A 145 1.12 9.57 10.01
N SER A 146 1.45 8.31 10.25
CA SER A 146 1.05 7.58 11.45
C SER A 146 1.48 8.33 12.72
N CYS A 147 0.64 8.27 13.75
CA CYS A 147 0.87 9.00 15.00
C CYS A 147 1.87 8.29 15.94
N GLY A 148 2.10 6.98 15.75
CA GLY A 148 2.77 6.12 16.72
C GLY A 148 2.06 6.08 18.08
N TYR A 149 2.75 5.58 19.10
CA TYR A 149 2.30 5.63 20.49
C TYR A 149 3.40 6.23 21.37
N TYR A 150 3.22 7.49 21.81
CA TYR A 150 4.20 8.17 22.67
C TYR A 150 3.74 8.26 24.13
N SER A 151 2.43 8.45 24.35
CA SER A 151 1.83 8.46 25.67
C SER A 151 0.35 8.06 25.61
N GLU A 152 -0.31 7.97 26.76
CA GLU A 152 -1.74 7.63 26.87
C GLU A 152 -2.66 8.54 26.05
N ILE A 153 -2.22 9.75 25.67
CA ILE A 153 -3.01 10.66 24.83
C ILE A 153 -3.12 10.19 23.36
N ASP A 154 -2.29 9.24 22.96
CA ASP A 154 -2.29 8.61 21.64
C ASP A 154 -2.92 7.20 21.67
N GLY A 155 -3.42 6.78 22.84
CA GLY A 155 -4.11 5.50 23.01
C GLY A 155 -5.34 5.36 22.13
N ALA A 156 -5.64 4.13 21.71
CA ALA A 156 -6.74 3.83 20.80
C ALA A 156 -8.11 4.24 21.35
N GLU A 157 -8.26 4.32 22.68
CA GLU A 157 -9.45 4.80 23.38
C GLU A 157 -9.66 6.32 23.28
N LYS A 158 -8.61 7.08 22.94
CA LYS A 158 -8.69 8.55 22.76
C LYS A 158 -9.18 8.90 21.35
N GLY A 159 -8.72 8.17 20.35
CA GLY A 159 -9.10 8.35 18.96
C GLY A 159 -8.14 7.61 18.03
N ARG A 160 -8.45 7.65 16.73
CA ARG A 160 -7.58 7.13 15.67
C ARG A 160 -6.87 8.31 15.02
N PHE A 161 -5.62 8.52 15.37
CA PHE A 161 -4.90 9.75 14.99
C PHE A 161 -3.85 9.52 13.92
N CYS A 162 -3.69 10.53 13.05
CA CYS A 162 -2.50 10.73 12.24
C CYS A 162 -1.91 12.13 12.53
N ARG A 163 -0.66 12.36 12.13
CA ARG A 163 0.05 13.64 12.28
C ARG A 163 0.52 14.16 10.93
N PRO A 164 -0.35 14.87 10.19
CA PRO A 164 -0.03 15.27 8.84
C PRO A 164 1.19 16.19 8.77
N LEU A 165 2.07 15.93 7.82
CA LEU A 165 3.23 16.78 7.53
C LEU A 165 2.93 17.64 6.31
N THR A 166 3.41 18.89 6.30
CA THR A 166 3.06 19.87 5.26
C THR A 166 4.27 20.23 4.40
N TRP A 167 4.07 20.29 3.09
CA TRP A 167 5.01 20.84 2.12
C TRP A 167 4.30 21.82 1.17
N ILE A 168 5.03 22.76 0.57
CA ILE A 168 4.48 23.76 -0.34
C ILE A 168 5.15 23.68 -1.71
N ARG A 169 4.37 23.39 -2.76
CA ARG A 169 4.87 23.44 -4.14
C ARG A 169 5.38 24.85 -4.49
N PRO A 170 6.55 24.97 -5.16
CA PRO A 170 6.95 26.22 -5.80
C PRO A 170 5.91 26.74 -6.81
N GLY A 171 5.18 25.84 -7.46
CA GLY A 171 4.15 26.13 -8.43
C GLY A 171 3.50 24.85 -8.97
N PRO A 172 2.52 24.94 -9.88
CA PRO A 172 1.85 23.78 -10.45
C PRO A 172 2.81 22.76 -11.11
N GLY A 173 2.68 21.49 -10.71
CA GLY A 173 3.51 20.38 -11.19
C GLY A 173 4.97 20.41 -10.75
N GLU A 174 5.36 21.36 -9.88
CA GLU A 174 6.72 21.41 -9.33
C GLU A 174 6.89 20.39 -8.20
N HIS A 175 8.13 19.95 -7.99
CA HIS A 175 8.48 19.01 -6.92
C HIS A 175 8.17 19.61 -5.55
N VAL A 176 7.26 18.95 -4.83
CA VAL A 176 6.70 19.44 -3.58
C VAL A 176 7.62 19.20 -2.38
N TYR A 177 8.31 18.06 -2.32
CA TYR A 177 9.09 17.67 -1.14
C TYR A 177 10.35 18.53 -0.92
N ALA A 178 10.73 19.35 -1.90
CA ALA A 178 11.82 20.31 -1.78
C ALA A 178 11.57 21.43 -0.75
N ARG A 179 10.31 21.66 -0.36
CA ARG A 179 9.89 22.81 0.45
C ARG A 179 9.02 22.40 1.63
N PRO A 180 9.58 21.70 2.65
CA PRO A 180 8.87 21.36 3.87
C PRO A 180 8.49 22.60 4.68
N ILE A 181 7.37 22.50 5.39
CA ILE A 181 6.96 23.45 6.42
C ILE A 181 7.38 22.91 7.77
N GLU A 182 8.50 23.43 8.28
CA GLU A 182 9.02 23.04 9.58
C GLU A 182 8.41 23.84 10.75
N GLY A 183 8.42 23.21 11.92
CA GLY A 183 7.88 23.75 13.17
C GLY A 183 6.36 23.80 13.23
N LEU A 184 5.64 23.19 12.29
CA LEU A 184 4.18 23.09 12.29
C LEU A 184 3.77 21.62 12.35
N ILE A 185 3.00 21.25 13.36
CA ILE A 185 2.53 19.88 13.58
C ILE A 185 1.01 19.93 13.68
N VAL A 186 0.34 19.05 12.94
CA VAL A 186 -1.10 18.87 13.01
C VAL A 186 -1.37 17.51 13.63
N LYS A 187 -2.36 17.42 14.53
CA LYS A 187 -2.96 16.15 14.94
C LYS A 187 -4.37 16.08 14.35
N PHE A 188 -4.69 14.96 13.73
CA PHE A 188 -5.94 14.76 12.98
C PHE A 188 -6.62 13.48 13.45
N ASP A 189 -7.93 13.52 13.68
CA ASP A 189 -8.76 12.35 14.03
C ASP A 189 -9.38 11.74 12.77
N LEU A 190 -8.93 10.55 12.39
CA LEU A 190 -9.35 9.83 11.18
C LEU A 190 -10.80 9.30 11.26
N ASP A 191 -11.32 9.04 12.46
CA ASP A 191 -12.72 8.60 12.57
C ASP A 191 -13.67 9.78 12.39
N LYS A 192 -13.32 10.95 12.92
CA LYS A 192 -14.13 12.17 12.82
C LYS A 192 -13.85 13.00 11.58
N MET A 193 -12.71 12.81 10.94
CA MET A 193 -12.20 13.63 9.83
C MET A 193 -12.06 15.10 10.20
N GLU A 194 -11.42 15.37 11.33
CA GLU A 194 -11.21 16.73 11.84
C GLU A 194 -9.79 16.97 12.35
N VAL A 195 -9.33 18.22 12.21
CA VAL A 195 -8.10 18.68 12.87
C VAL A 195 -8.38 18.88 14.35
N VAL A 196 -7.74 18.09 15.20
CA VAL A 196 -7.91 18.20 16.65
C VAL A 196 -6.94 19.22 17.25
N GLU A 197 -5.72 19.33 16.72
CA GLU A 197 -4.67 20.17 17.27
C GLU A 197 -3.75 20.72 16.17
N VAL A 198 -3.28 21.95 16.37
CA VAL A 198 -2.24 22.57 15.55
C VAL A 198 -1.19 23.15 16.50
N GLU A 199 -0.01 22.54 16.53
CA GLU A 199 1.14 22.99 17.30
C GLU A 199 2.07 23.80 16.37
N ASP A 200 2.37 25.06 16.71
CA ASP A 200 3.34 25.89 15.99
C ASP A 200 4.53 26.20 16.90
N HIS A 201 5.65 25.54 16.65
CA HIS A 201 6.92 25.64 17.38
C HIS A 201 7.82 26.76 16.86
N GLY A 202 7.29 27.66 16.04
CA GLY A 202 8.00 28.82 15.52
C GLY A 202 8.31 28.71 14.02
N VAL A 203 8.60 29.87 13.42
CA VAL A 203 8.85 29.97 11.99
C VAL A 203 10.25 29.50 11.66
N VAL A 204 10.32 28.40 10.90
CA VAL A 204 11.52 28.03 10.15
C VAL A 204 11.34 28.52 8.70
N PRO A 205 12.34 29.19 8.11
CA PRO A 205 12.24 29.66 6.72
C PRO A 205 11.96 28.51 5.75
N VAL A 206 10.93 28.66 4.93
CA VAL A 206 10.61 27.68 3.87
C VAL A 206 11.74 27.71 2.83
N PRO A 207 12.35 26.57 2.46
CA PRO A 207 13.35 26.53 1.41
C PRO A 207 12.86 27.21 0.14
N ALA A 208 13.69 28.06 -0.47
CA ALA A 208 13.28 28.94 -1.58
C ALA A 208 13.44 28.29 -2.96
N LYS A 209 14.34 27.31 -3.10
CA LYS A 209 14.73 26.74 -4.39
C LYS A 209 13.80 25.63 -4.84
N LYS A 210 13.65 25.53 -6.16
CA LYS A 210 13.05 24.36 -6.81
C LYS A 210 14.06 23.22 -6.80
N ALA A 211 13.57 21.98 -6.80
CA ALA A 211 14.41 20.79 -6.93
C ALA A 211 13.69 19.72 -7.77
N ASN A 212 13.21 20.14 -8.95
CA ASN A 212 12.61 19.26 -9.94
C ASN A 212 13.66 18.30 -10.50
N TYR A 213 13.25 17.05 -10.69
CA TYR A 213 14.07 15.98 -11.25
C TYR A 213 13.50 15.45 -12.58
N THR A 214 12.46 16.08 -13.12
CA THR A 214 11.86 15.69 -14.40
C THR A 214 12.65 16.23 -15.58
N ALA A 215 12.68 15.48 -16.69
CA ALA A 215 13.46 15.81 -17.87
C ALA A 215 13.12 17.19 -18.46
N ASP A 216 11.85 17.60 -18.38
CA ASP A 216 11.34 18.87 -18.90
C ASP A 216 11.65 20.08 -17.99
N ARG A 217 12.03 19.86 -16.72
CA ARG A 217 12.25 20.94 -15.73
C ARG A 217 13.67 21.02 -15.19
N ILE A 218 14.51 20.02 -15.45
CA ILE A 218 15.87 19.95 -14.88
C ILE A 218 16.80 21.07 -15.37
N SER A 219 16.47 21.69 -16.52
CA SER A 219 17.17 22.83 -17.10
C SER A 219 16.54 24.20 -16.77
N ASP A 220 15.64 24.28 -15.79
CA ASP A 220 15.16 25.58 -15.29
C ASP A 220 16.30 26.26 -14.49
N PRO A 221 16.72 27.49 -14.81
CA PRO A 221 17.77 28.22 -14.07
C PRO A 221 17.49 28.41 -12.57
N GLU A 222 16.22 28.35 -12.13
CA GLU A 222 15.85 28.42 -10.72
C GLU A 222 15.87 27.06 -10.01
N ASN A 223 16.14 25.98 -10.73
CA ASN A 223 16.24 24.62 -10.20
C ASN A 223 17.58 24.35 -9.53
N VAL A 224 17.57 23.57 -8.45
CA VAL A 224 18.79 23.10 -7.79
C VAL A 224 18.69 21.58 -7.60
N PRO A 225 19.61 20.80 -8.20
CA PRO A 225 20.67 21.21 -9.14
C PRO A 225 20.16 21.76 -10.49
N TYR A 226 20.94 22.64 -11.12
CA TYR A 226 20.67 23.22 -12.44
C TYR A 226 21.49 22.53 -13.53
N PHE A 227 20.83 22.00 -14.56
CA PHE A 227 21.48 21.36 -15.70
C PHE A 227 21.11 22.10 -17.00
N PRO A 228 21.89 23.13 -17.42
CA PRO A 228 21.56 23.98 -18.57
C PRO A 228 21.39 23.22 -19.88
N GLU A 229 22.14 22.13 -20.05
CA GLU A 229 22.09 21.29 -21.26
C GLU A 229 20.95 20.26 -21.23
N GLY A 230 20.21 20.20 -20.12
CA GLY A 230 19.13 19.26 -19.88
C GLY A 230 19.62 17.84 -19.63
N VAL A 231 18.80 16.87 -20.03
CA VAL A 231 19.14 15.45 -19.92
C VAL A 231 20.26 15.05 -20.89
N ARG A 232 21.03 14.03 -20.52
CA ARG A 232 22.07 13.43 -21.37
C ARG A 232 21.47 12.88 -22.67
N LYS A 233 22.16 13.06 -23.80
CA LYS A 233 21.70 12.68 -25.15
C LYS A 233 22.57 11.63 -25.84
N ASP A 234 23.60 11.16 -25.14
CA ASP A 234 24.66 10.29 -25.65
C ASP A 234 24.48 8.81 -25.26
N LEU A 235 23.38 8.46 -24.59
CA LEU A 235 23.02 7.08 -24.31
C LEU A 235 22.66 6.34 -25.60
N LYS A 236 23.37 5.25 -25.88
CA LYS A 236 23.03 4.34 -26.99
C LYS A 236 21.94 3.36 -26.53
N PRO A 237 21.03 2.91 -27.43
CA PRO A 237 20.00 1.94 -27.08
C PRO A 237 20.58 0.62 -26.56
N LEU A 238 19.88 0.00 -25.61
CA LEU A 238 20.10 -1.37 -25.14
C LEU A 238 18.83 -2.17 -25.38
N GLU A 239 18.95 -3.23 -26.17
CA GLU A 239 17.85 -4.14 -26.46
C GLU A 239 18.12 -5.50 -25.80
N ILE A 240 17.15 -6.00 -25.03
CA ILE A 240 17.17 -7.33 -24.42
C ILE A 240 15.98 -8.09 -25.01
N THR A 241 16.24 -9.16 -25.76
CA THR A 241 15.21 -9.94 -26.43
C THR A 241 15.41 -11.43 -26.18
N GLN A 242 14.32 -12.19 -26.14
CA GLN A 242 14.37 -13.66 -26.18
C GLN A 242 13.63 -14.14 -27.44
N PRO A 243 14.32 -14.35 -28.57
CA PRO A 243 13.67 -14.64 -29.85
C PRO A 243 12.89 -15.97 -29.85
N GLU A 244 13.20 -16.87 -28.93
CA GLU A 244 12.52 -18.15 -28.72
C GLU A 244 11.53 -18.12 -27.54
N GLY A 245 11.24 -16.94 -27.00
CA GLY A 245 10.38 -16.75 -25.83
C GLY A 245 11.10 -16.98 -24.49
N THR A 246 10.33 -16.92 -23.41
CA THR A 246 10.85 -17.04 -22.05
C THR A 246 11.18 -18.49 -21.69
N SER A 247 12.18 -18.69 -20.84
CA SER A 247 12.54 -20.02 -20.34
C SER A 247 11.72 -20.46 -19.11
N PHE A 248 10.85 -19.59 -18.61
CA PHE A 248 9.90 -19.89 -17.55
C PHE A 248 8.53 -20.17 -18.15
N LYS A 249 7.72 -20.97 -17.47
CA LYS A 249 6.31 -21.18 -17.82
C LYS A 249 5.44 -20.71 -16.67
N VAL A 250 4.36 -20.02 -17.01
CA VAL A 250 3.34 -19.56 -16.07
C VAL A 250 2.02 -20.26 -16.37
N ILE A 251 1.39 -20.85 -15.35
CA ILE A 251 0.04 -21.44 -15.42
C ILE A 251 -0.77 -20.89 -14.24
N GLY A 252 -1.68 -19.95 -14.53
CA GLY A 252 -2.29 -19.13 -13.48
C GLY A 252 -1.20 -18.42 -12.68
N ASN A 253 -1.17 -18.60 -11.37
CA ASN A 253 -0.12 -18.04 -10.51
C ASN A 253 1.10 -18.96 -10.29
N HIS A 254 1.12 -20.16 -10.89
CA HIS A 254 2.23 -21.09 -10.76
C HIS A 254 3.32 -20.79 -11.77
N VAL A 255 4.56 -20.77 -11.31
CA VAL A 255 5.77 -20.52 -12.11
C VAL A 255 6.67 -21.75 -12.05
N SER A 256 7.15 -22.18 -13.21
CA SER A 256 8.21 -23.18 -13.33
C SER A 256 9.36 -22.62 -14.16
N TRP A 257 10.58 -22.71 -13.63
CA TRP A 257 11.76 -22.17 -14.29
C TRP A 257 13.04 -22.88 -13.83
N GLN A 258 13.79 -23.46 -14.76
CA GLN A 258 15.11 -24.06 -14.47
C GLN A 258 15.12 -24.96 -13.21
N LYS A 259 14.18 -25.91 -13.14
CA LYS A 259 13.94 -26.85 -12.03
C LYS A 259 13.29 -26.24 -10.78
N TRP A 260 13.11 -24.93 -10.70
CA TRP A 260 12.29 -24.30 -9.65
C TRP A 260 10.80 -24.41 -9.98
N SER A 261 10.02 -24.56 -8.92
CA SER A 261 8.56 -24.52 -8.94
C SER A 261 8.09 -23.68 -7.76
N PHE A 262 7.23 -22.70 -7.99
CA PHE A 262 6.65 -21.85 -6.95
C PHE A 262 5.36 -21.19 -7.42
N ARG A 263 4.61 -20.59 -6.51
CA ARG A 263 3.40 -19.82 -6.83
C ARG A 263 3.53 -18.40 -6.32
N ILE A 264 3.05 -17.44 -7.10
CA ILE A 264 3.04 -16.02 -6.75
C ILE A 264 1.65 -15.63 -6.22
N GLY A 265 1.59 -15.25 -4.95
CA GLY A 265 0.44 -14.61 -4.34
C GLY A 265 0.61 -13.10 -4.23
N PHE A 266 -0.47 -12.43 -3.86
CA PHE A 266 -0.49 -11.00 -3.60
C PHE A 266 -1.51 -10.69 -2.49
N ASN A 267 -1.17 -9.76 -1.59
CA ASN A 267 -2.15 -9.19 -0.67
C ASN A 267 -1.88 -7.70 -0.41
N ALA A 268 -2.91 -6.98 0.05
CA ALA A 268 -2.86 -5.52 0.20
C ALA A 268 -1.84 -5.03 1.26
N ARG A 269 -1.46 -5.88 2.22
CA ARG A 269 -0.49 -5.54 3.28
C ARG A 269 0.95 -5.84 2.84
N GLU A 270 1.19 -7.08 2.44
CA GLU A 270 2.51 -7.67 2.20
C GLU A 270 2.98 -7.54 0.75
N SER A 271 2.11 -7.14 -0.18
CA SER A 271 2.37 -7.20 -1.62
C SER A 271 2.63 -8.64 -2.06
N MET A 272 3.69 -8.88 -2.84
CA MET A 272 4.06 -10.18 -3.40
C MET A 272 4.41 -11.23 -2.32
N ILE A 273 3.87 -12.44 -2.50
CA ILE A 273 4.15 -13.60 -1.64
C ILE A 273 4.59 -14.76 -2.52
N LEU A 274 5.63 -15.49 -2.11
CA LEU A 274 6.04 -16.73 -2.74
C LEU A 274 5.53 -17.91 -1.93
N TYR A 275 4.79 -18.80 -2.58
CA TYR A 275 4.24 -20.02 -1.98
C TYR A 275 4.85 -21.27 -2.57
N THR A 276 4.91 -22.31 -1.74
CA THR A 276 5.25 -23.70 -2.10
C THR A 276 6.47 -23.79 -3.02
N VAL A 277 7.54 -23.07 -2.66
CA VAL A 277 8.81 -23.07 -3.38
C VAL A 277 9.47 -24.43 -3.22
N SER A 278 9.77 -25.06 -4.35
CA SER A 278 10.45 -26.34 -4.44
C SER A 278 11.46 -26.35 -5.58
N TYR A 279 12.34 -27.34 -5.54
CA TYR A 279 13.36 -27.55 -6.55
C TYR A 279 13.40 -29.02 -6.97
N ASN A 280 13.47 -29.25 -8.28
CA ASN A 280 13.62 -30.58 -8.85
C ASN A 280 15.09 -31.04 -8.82
N ASP A 281 15.43 -31.90 -7.86
CA ASP A 281 16.75 -32.52 -7.74
C ASP A 281 16.72 -33.92 -8.35
N ARG A 282 17.23 -34.04 -9.57
CA ARG A 282 17.34 -35.33 -10.31
C ARG A 282 16.00 -36.07 -10.44
N GLY A 283 14.92 -35.36 -10.71
CA GLY A 283 13.58 -35.92 -10.91
C GLY A 283 12.72 -35.95 -9.65
N GLU A 284 13.28 -35.66 -8.47
CA GLU A 284 12.54 -35.56 -7.22
C GLU A 284 12.24 -34.09 -6.88
N GLU A 285 10.97 -33.76 -6.69
CA GLU A 285 10.54 -32.43 -6.28
C GLU A 285 10.75 -32.25 -4.77
N ARG A 286 11.69 -31.39 -4.38
CA ARG A 286 12.09 -31.20 -2.98
C ARG A 286 11.58 -29.85 -2.47
N PRO A 287 10.65 -29.80 -1.49
CA PRO A 287 10.18 -28.56 -0.89
C PRO A 287 11.32 -27.79 -0.21
N ILE A 288 11.33 -26.46 -0.38
CA ILE A 288 12.33 -25.55 0.22
C ILE A 288 11.64 -24.52 1.13
N LEU A 289 10.67 -23.76 0.62
CA LEU A 289 9.93 -22.75 1.40
C LEU A 289 8.42 -22.92 1.18
N TYR A 290 7.64 -22.97 2.25
CA TYR A 290 6.17 -23.03 2.10
C TYR A 290 5.56 -21.66 1.80
N ARG A 291 6.05 -20.62 2.47
CA ARG A 291 5.59 -19.23 2.33
C ARG A 291 6.78 -18.30 2.59
N ALA A 292 6.98 -17.32 1.74
CA ALA A 292 7.93 -16.23 1.93
C ALA A 292 7.30 -14.90 1.49
N SER A 293 7.37 -13.90 2.36
CA SER A 293 6.89 -12.55 2.11
C SER A 293 7.79 -11.56 2.84
N LEU A 294 7.71 -10.29 2.47
CA LEU A 294 8.10 -9.22 3.37
C LEU A 294 6.95 -9.04 4.37
N ALA A 295 7.21 -9.21 5.67
CA ALA A 295 6.16 -9.17 6.69
C ALA A 295 6.00 -7.78 7.31
N GLU A 296 7.10 -7.02 7.36
CA GLU A 296 7.13 -5.62 7.79
C GLU A 296 8.37 -4.89 7.26
N MET A 297 8.27 -3.57 7.12
CA MET A 297 9.37 -2.65 6.88
C MET A 297 9.22 -1.46 7.82
N PHE A 298 10.31 -1.13 8.53
CA PHE A 298 10.29 -0.10 9.57
C PHE A 298 11.32 1.00 9.28
N ILE A 299 10.87 2.25 9.22
CA ILE A 299 11.69 3.43 8.96
C ILE A 299 11.63 4.40 10.16
N PRO A 300 12.54 4.26 11.15
CA PRO A 300 12.68 5.20 12.25
C PRO A 300 13.52 6.42 11.85
N TYR A 301 13.05 7.61 12.18
CA TYR A 301 13.84 8.84 12.03
C TYR A 301 14.60 9.16 13.32
N GLY A 302 15.85 9.62 13.17
CA GLY A 302 16.76 9.92 14.28
C GLY A 302 16.86 11.39 14.70
N ASP A 303 15.99 12.26 14.19
CA ASP A 303 15.99 13.69 14.52
C ASP A 303 15.08 13.99 15.73
N PRO A 304 15.62 14.56 16.83
CA PRO A 304 14.85 14.84 18.04
C PRO A 304 13.95 16.08 17.95
N ALA A 305 14.00 16.85 16.86
CA ALA A 305 13.18 18.04 16.72
C ALA A 305 11.68 17.72 16.74
N PRO A 306 10.81 18.65 17.21
CA PRO A 306 9.36 18.41 17.41
C PRO A 306 8.65 17.80 16.19
N ASN A 307 9.04 18.21 14.99
CA ASN A 307 8.47 17.73 13.72
C ASN A 307 8.84 16.28 13.39
N HIS A 308 9.95 15.76 13.91
CA HIS A 308 10.59 14.54 13.42
C HIS A 308 10.64 13.41 14.43
N TYR A 309 10.71 13.70 15.73
CA TYR A 309 10.98 12.68 16.74
C TYR A 309 9.93 11.56 16.82
N ARG A 310 8.71 11.81 16.30
CA ARG A 310 7.61 10.83 16.25
C ARG A 310 7.56 10.03 14.95
N LYS A 311 8.39 10.37 13.95
CA LYS A 311 8.37 9.73 12.63
C LYS A 311 8.97 8.34 12.71
N ASN A 312 8.10 7.34 12.63
CA ASN A 312 8.39 5.94 12.73
C ASN A 312 7.37 5.24 11.84
N VAL A 313 7.77 4.86 10.63
CA VAL A 313 6.83 4.38 9.60
C VAL A 313 6.91 2.87 9.54
N PHE A 314 5.78 2.19 9.74
CA PHE A 314 5.63 0.77 9.42
C PHE A 314 4.92 0.66 8.07
N ASP A 315 5.68 0.66 6.97
CA ASP A 315 5.12 0.81 5.62
C ASP A 315 4.06 -0.25 5.30
N MET A 316 4.25 -1.47 5.81
CA MET A 316 3.34 -2.58 5.51
C MET A 316 2.17 -2.57 6.48
N GLY A 317 2.45 -2.48 7.79
CA GLY A 317 1.44 -2.52 8.83
C GLY A 317 0.55 -1.29 8.94
N GLU A 318 1.04 -0.09 8.61
CA GLU A 318 0.28 1.17 8.75
C GLU A 318 -0.31 1.68 7.43
N TYR A 319 0.24 1.27 6.29
CA TYR A 319 -0.17 1.78 4.97
C TYR A 319 -0.52 0.69 3.95
N GLY A 320 0.19 -0.44 3.99
CA GLY A 320 -0.03 -1.56 3.08
C GLY A 320 0.66 -1.35 1.74
N VAL A 321 1.87 -1.88 1.59
CA VAL A 321 2.68 -1.74 0.37
C VAL A 321 2.06 -2.47 -0.84
N GLY A 322 1.19 -3.45 -0.61
CA GLY A 322 0.39 -4.07 -1.68
C GLY A 322 -0.62 -3.09 -2.27
N MET A 323 -1.35 -2.37 -1.41
CA MET A 323 -2.30 -1.33 -1.84
C MET A 323 -1.60 -0.20 -2.61
N MET A 324 -0.35 0.10 -2.24
CA MET A 324 0.46 1.18 -2.83
C MET A 324 1.35 0.72 -3.99
N SER A 325 1.19 -0.53 -4.46
CA SER A 325 2.01 -1.07 -5.55
C SER A 325 1.81 -0.29 -6.86
N ASN A 326 2.89 -0.03 -7.59
CA ASN A 326 2.83 0.68 -8.86
C ASN A 326 2.43 -0.26 -10.00
N SER A 327 1.72 0.27 -11.00
CA SER A 327 1.62 -0.39 -12.30
C SER A 327 2.92 -0.18 -13.06
N LEU A 328 3.64 -1.26 -13.34
CA LEU A 328 4.97 -1.23 -13.93
C LEU A 328 4.90 -1.01 -15.45
N GLU A 329 5.75 -0.12 -15.97
CA GLU A 329 5.83 0.22 -17.38
C GLU A 329 6.92 -0.59 -18.11
N LEU A 330 6.52 -1.29 -19.18
CA LEU A 330 7.44 -2.07 -20.02
C LEU A 330 8.48 -1.17 -20.69
N GLY A 331 9.75 -1.54 -20.58
CA GLY A 331 10.88 -0.79 -21.11
C GLY A 331 11.37 0.34 -20.20
N CYS A 332 10.62 0.69 -19.14
CA CYS A 332 11.05 1.64 -18.11
C CYS A 332 11.34 0.93 -16.79
N ASP A 333 10.32 0.38 -16.14
CA ASP A 333 10.46 -0.31 -14.85
C ASP A 333 10.94 -1.76 -15.03
N CYS A 334 10.55 -2.40 -16.13
CA CYS A 334 10.91 -3.78 -16.47
C CYS A 334 11.36 -3.87 -17.94
N LEU A 335 12.61 -4.28 -18.19
CA LEU A 335 13.20 -4.38 -19.53
C LEU A 335 13.39 -5.83 -19.97
N GLY A 336 12.99 -6.16 -21.20
CA GLY A 336 13.14 -7.49 -21.81
C GLY A 336 11.80 -8.17 -22.08
N GLU A 337 11.79 -9.51 -22.06
CA GLU A 337 10.56 -10.30 -22.15
C GLU A 337 9.94 -10.48 -20.76
N ILE A 338 8.83 -9.80 -20.51
CA ILE A 338 8.22 -9.69 -19.17
C ILE A 338 6.85 -10.36 -19.14
N HIS A 339 6.57 -11.08 -18.06
CA HIS A 339 5.23 -11.54 -17.71
C HIS A 339 4.79 -10.80 -16.45
N TYR A 340 3.71 -10.01 -16.57
CA TYR A 340 3.12 -9.30 -15.45
C TYR A 340 2.04 -10.14 -14.78
N PHE A 341 1.93 -10.04 -13.46
CA PHE A 341 0.82 -10.57 -12.69
C PHE A 341 -0.04 -9.39 -12.25
N ASP A 342 -1.33 -9.44 -12.59
CA ASP A 342 -2.30 -8.49 -12.04
C ASP A 342 -2.68 -8.95 -10.63
N GLY A 343 -2.53 -8.02 -9.66
CA GLY A 343 -2.69 -8.25 -8.22
C GLY A 343 -4.04 -7.83 -7.65
#